data_AF-A0A3D0FN78-F1
#
_entry.id   AF-A0A3D0FN78-F1
#
_cell.length_a   1.000
_cell.length_b   1.000
_cell.length_c   1.000
_cell.angle_alpha   90.00
_cell.angle_beta   90.00
_cell.angle_gamma   90.00
#
_symmetry.space_group_name_H-M   'P 1'
#
loop_
_entity.id
_entity.type
_entity.pdbx_description
1 polymer ?
#
loop_
_entity_poly.entity_id
_entity_poly.type
_entity_poly.pdbx_seq_one_letter_code
_entity_poly.pdbx_strand_id
1 'polypeptide(L)' 'GTNELIGTDPKAIKPALERLYDGRWKKGGIPPLWDGHAAERIVENLLQCQ' A
#
# COMPACT_ATOMS: atom_id res chain seq x y z
N GLY A 1 -0.27 0.29 -1.66
CA GLY A 1 -0.99 1.20 -0.74
C GLY A 1 -1.12 2.58 -1.36
N THR A 2 -2.03 3.41 -0.86
CA THR A 2 -2.33 4.75 -1.43
C THR A 2 -1.90 5.90 -0.50
N ASN A 3 -1.05 5.61 0.49
CA ASN A 3 -0.54 6.59 1.44
C ASN A 3 0.38 7.61 0.75
N GLU A 4 0.32 8.87 1.19
CA GLU A 4 1.18 9.96 0.72
C GLU A 4 1.65 10.79 1.92
N LEU A 5 2.96 10.99 2.06
CA LEU A 5 3.51 11.95 3.01
C LEU A 5 3.43 13.35 2.39
N ILE A 6 2.68 14.24 3.04
CA ILE A 6 2.45 15.61 2.57
C ILE A 6 3.22 16.66 3.40
N GLY A 7 4.14 16.21 4.26
CA GLY A 7 4.90 17.06 5.18
C GLY A 7 4.16 17.33 6.50
N THR A 8 4.70 18.26 7.29
CA THR A 8 4.18 18.63 8.63
C THR A 8 3.53 20.02 8.68
N ASP A 9 3.63 20.82 7.60
CA ASP A 9 2.94 22.10 7.50
C ASP A 9 1.42 21.86 7.33
N PRO A 10 0.56 22.35 8.24
CA PRO A 10 -0.89 22.20 8.12
C PRO A 10 -1.47 22.73 6.81
N LYS A 11 -0.80 23.70 6.15
CA LYS A 11 -1.23 24.23 4.84
C LYS A 11 -1.21 23.18 3.74
N ALA A 12 -0.46 22.08 3.89
CA ALA A 12 -0.40 21.00 2.92
C ALA A 12 -1.67 20.13 2.89
N ILE A 13 -2.51 20.19 3.94
CA ILE A 13 -3.72 19.36 4.05
C ILE A 13 -4.73 19.73 2.95
N LYS A 14 -5.01 21.02 2.78
CA LYS A 14 -6.00 21.51 1.80
C LYS A 14 -5.71 21.04 0.37
N PRO A 15 -4.52 21.28 -0.23
CA PRO A 15 -4.23 20.84 -1.60
C PRO A 15 -4.21 19.30 -1.74
N ALA A 16 -3.85 18.57 -0.68
CA ALA A 16 -3.93 17.11 -0.69
C ALA A 16 -5.38 16.62 -0.76
N LEU A 17 -6.28 17.22 0.03
CA LEU A 17 -7.71 16.91 -0.01
C LEU A 17 -8.36 17.32 -1.33
N GLU A 18 -7.98 18.46 -1.91
CA GLU A 18 -8.46 18.86 -3.25
C GLU A 18 -8.08 17.82 -4.31
N ARG A 19 -6.82 17.35 -4.33
CA ARG A 19 -6.40 16.26 -5.21
C ARG A 19 -7.18 14.97 -4.97
N LEU A 20 -7.54 14.68 -3.72
CA LEU A 20 -8.37 13.52 -3.37
C LEU A 20 -9.78 13.64 -3.96
N TYR A 21 -10.46 14.77 -3.73
CA TYR A 21 -11.83 14.99 -4.20
C TYR A 21 -11.92 15.12 -5.72
N ASP A 22 -10.87 15.61 -6.39
CA ASP A 22 -10.78 15.64 -7.85
C ASP A 22 -10.55 14.26 -8.49
N GLY A 23 -10.49 13.19 -7.69
CA GLY A 23 -10.22 11.84 -8.19
C GLY A 23 -8.78 11.65 -8.70
N ARG A 24 -7.88 12.59 -8.39
CA ARG A 24 -6.46 12.58 -8.77
C ARG A 24 -5.57 11.91 -7.72
N TRP A 25 -6.16 11.25 -6.71
CA TRP A 25 -5.42 10.48 -5.73
C TRP A 25 -4.81 9.20 -6.33
N LYS A 26 -3.77 8.67 -5.67
CA LYS A 26 -3.17 7.39 -6.06
C LYS A 26 -4.21 6.28 -5.99
N LYS A 27 -4.36 5.51 -7.07
CA LYS A 27 -5.19 4.31 -7.09
C LYS A 27 -4.44 3.15 -6.44
N GLY A 28 -5.12 2.41 -5.57
CA GLY A 28 -4.59 1.20 -4.96
C GLY A 28 -4.63 0.03 -5.94
N GLY A 29 -3.80 -0.98 -5.65
CA GLY A 29 -3.84 -2.28 -6.31
C GLY A 29 -3.55 -3.36 -5.27
N ILE A 30 -4.10 -4.55 -5.50
CA ILE A 30 -3.81 -5.73 -4.69
C ILE A 30 -2.41 -6.23 -5.10
N PRO A 31 -1.42 -6.26 -4.20
CA PRO A 31 -0.11 -6.81 -4.52
C PRO A 31 -0.20 -8.29 -4.91
N PRO A 32 0.74 -8.80 -5.74
CA PRO A 32 0.85 -10.23 -6.00
C PRO A 32 0.94 -11.02 -4.69
N LEU A 33 0.31 -12.19 -4.65
CA LEU A 33 0.34 -13.11 -3.51
C LEU A 33 -0.31 -12.54 -2.22
N TRP A 34 -1.13 -11.50 -2.34
CA TRP A 34 -1.98 -11.01 -1.26
C TRP A 34 -3.26 -11.86 -1.13
N ASP A 35 -3.09 -13.18 -1.15
CA ASP A 35 -4.14 -14.20 -1.21
C ASP A 35 -4.42 -14.86 0.16
N GLY A 36 -3.69 -14.48 1.21
CA GLY A 36 -3.82 -15.04 2.55
C GLY A 36 -2.97 -16.29 2.81
N HIS A 37 -2.26 -16.83 1.82
CA HIS A 37 -1.46 -18.06 1.95
C HIS A 37 0.03 -17.83 2.24
N ALA A 38 0.33 -16.75 2.97
CA ALA A 38 1.72 -16.38 3.25
C ALA A 38 2.42 -17.42 4.13
N ALA A 39 1.71 -18.01 5.10
CA ALA A 39 2.27 -18.97 6.04
C ALA A 39 2.69 -20.27 5.34
N GLU A 40 1.84 -20.80 4.48
CA GLU A 40 2.07 -22.02 3.71
C GLU A 40 3.31 -21.88 2.82
N ARG A 41 3.39 -20.77 2.06
CA ARG A 41 4.57 -20.48 1.22
C ARG A 41 5.87 -20.37 2.02
N ILE A 42 5.82 -19.77 3.22
CA ILE A 42 7.00 -19.67 4.09
C ILE A 42 7.45 -21.07 4.53
N VAL A 43 6.52 -21.91 4.98
CA VAL A 43 6.84 -23.29 5.41
C VAL A 43 7.42 -24.10 4.25
N GLU A 44 6.85 -24.01 3.04
CA GLU A 44 7.37 -24.68 1.84
C GLU A 44 8.82 -24.30 1.55
N ASN A 45 9.15 -23.00 1.58
CA ASN A 45 10.53 -22.54 1.33
C ASN A 45 11.52 -23.05 2.37
N LEU A 46 11.12 -23.12 3.65
CA LEU A 46 11.98 -23.63 4.72
C LEU A 46 12.25 -25.14 4.59
N LEU A 47 11.26 -25.91 4.13
CA LEU A 47 11.39 -27.35 3.91
C LEU A 47 12.18 -27.70 2.64
N GLN A 48 12.16 -26.85 1.61
CA GLN A 48 12.92 -27.08 0.36
C GLN A 48 14.43 -26.88 0.48
N CYS A 49 14.90 -26.22 1.54
CA CYS A 49 16.32 -26.02 1.82
C CYS A 49 16.96 -27.15 2.65
N GLN A 50 16.22 -28.24 2.94
CA GLN A 50 16.70 -29.45 3.62
C GLN A 50 16.94 -30.58 2.62
#